data_AF-A0A7W0GN12-F1
#
_entry.id   AF-A0A7W0GN12-F1
#
_cell.length_a   1.000
_cell.length_b   1.000
_cell.length_c   1.000
_cell.angle_alpha   90.00
_cell.angle_beta   90.00
_cell.angle_gamma   90.00
#
_symmetry.space_group_name_H-M   'P 1'
#
loop_
_entity.id
_entity.type
_entity.pdbx_description
1 polymer ?
#
loop_
_entity_poly.entity_id
_entity_poly.type
_entity_poly.pdbx_seq_one_letter_code
_entity_poly.pdbx_strand_id
1 'polypeptide(L)'
;MKRWIILGWYAIATAAGAQASGGGLYVAGGNFDFTQVVERALAQNPTPSKFFVLATGDAVRGLSVVAPPELVEVRNRGSARGAVYLVCRRDIEREVFRVSDLVSGVVQVKGWPPPGSSELPAGTNYYRGEDASTLPDSNELLRRLRSTCS
;
A
#
# COMPACT_ATOMS: atom_id res chain seq x y z
N MET A 1 4.19 -53.41 29.51
CA MET A 1 3.72 -52.01 29.57
C MET A 1 4.62 -51.15 28.68
N LYS A 2 4.14 -50.67 27.53
CA LYS A 2 4.78 -49.54 26.83
C LYS A 2 3.78 -48.95 25.83
N ARG A 3 3.19 -47.82 26.23
CA ARG A 3 2.31 -46.97 25.43
C ARG A 3 3.16 -46.27 24.38
N TRP A 4 2.77 -46.34 23.11
CA TRP A 4 3.30 -45.47 22.07
C TRP A 4 2.22 -44.45 21.71
N ILE A 5 2.58 -43.18 21.89
CA ILE A 5 1.73 -42.01 21.69
C ILE A 5 1.65 -41.75 20.19
N ILE A 6 0.43 -41.76 19.65
CA ILE A 6 0.13 -41.32 18.29
C ILE A 6 0.16 -39.79 18.31
N LEU A 7 1.23 -39.19 17.79
CA LEU A 7 1.29 -37.75 17.54
C LEU A 7 0.51 -37.45 16.27
N GLY A 8 -0.73 -36.99 16.45
CA GLY A 8 -1.58 -36.50 15.37
C GLY A 8 -1.00 -35.20 14.79
N TRP A 9 -0.65 -35.24 13.51
CA TRP A 9 -0.31 -34.06 12.74
C TRP A 9 -1.57 -33.23 12.50
N TYR A 10 -1.68 -32.07 13.14
CA TYR A 10 -2.61 -31.03 12.72
C TYR A 10 -2.04 -30.33 11.48
N ALA A 11 -2.60 -30.64 10.31
CA ALA A 11 -2.40 -29.84 9.12
C ALA A 11 -3.14 -28.51 9.30
N ILE A 12 -2.41 -27.42 9.55
CA ILE A 12 -2.96 -26.07 9.52
C ILE A 12 -3.19 -25.74 8.05
N ALA A 13 -4.46 -25.71 7.63
CA ALA A 13 -4.85 -25.20 6.33
C ALA A 13 -4.52 -23.70 6.28
N THR A 14 -3.42 -23.34 5.62
CA THR A 14 -3.16 -21.95 5.24
C THR A 14 -4.22 -21.54 4.22
N ALA A 15 -5.19 -20.75 4.66
CA ALA A 15 -6.08 -20.04 3.77
C ALA A 15 -5.21 -19.11 2.91
N ALA A 16 -4.87 -19.55 1.70
CA ALA A 16 -4.37 -18.67 0.66
C ALA A 16 -5.52 -17.74 0.31
N GLY A 17 -5.59 -16.59 0.98
CA GLY A 17 -6.48 -15.51 0.58
C GLY A 17 -6.18 -15.22 -0.87
N ALA A 18 -7.15 -15.47 -1.75
CA ALA A 18 -7.08 -15.11 -3.15
C ALA A 18 -6.63 -13.64 -3.20
N GLN A 19 -5.38 -13.41 -3.61
CA GLN A 19 -4.88 -12.06 -3.77
C GLN A 19 -5.79 -11.41 -4.81
N ALA A 20 -6.53 -10.39 -4.38
CA ALA A 20 -7.39 -9.63 -5.26
C ALA A 20 -6.57 -9.25 -6.51
N SER A 21 -7.19 -9.33 -7.69
CA SER A 21 -6.54 -9.27 -9.00
C SER A 21 -5.74 -7.98 -9.29
N GLY A 22 -5.69 -7.02 -8.36
CA GLY A 22 -4.88 -5.80 -8.41
C GLY A 22 -3.67 -5.77 -7.47
N GLY A 23 -3.37 -6.85 -6.72
CA GLY A 23 -2.24 -6.95 -5.79
C GLY A 23 -2.48 -6.33 -4.40
N GLY A 24 -1.53 -6.52 -3.49
CA GLY A 24 -1.64 -6.12 -2.09
C GLY A 24 -1.42 -4.61 -1.83
N LEU A 25 -1.98 -4.10 -0.72
CA LEU A 25 -1.70 -2.76 -0.19
C LEU A 25 -0.77 -2.84 1.03
N TYR A 26 0.38 -2.19 0.92
CA TYR A 26 1.43 -2.12 1.93
C TYR A 26 1.56 -0.68 2.42
N VAL A 27 1.62 -0.46 3.74
CA VAL A 27 1.61 0.88 4.34
C VAL A 27 2.92 1.09 5.10
N ALA A 28 3.64 2.14 4.73
CA ALA A 28 4.84 2.65 5.41
C ALA A 28 4.53 3.93 6.17
N GLY A 29 5.02 4.01 7.41
CA GLY A 29 4.75 5.06 8.37
C GLY A 29 4.27 4.52 9.72
N GLY A 30 4.26 5.38 10.74
CA GLY A 30 4.04 4.98 12.13
C GLY A 30 5.17 4.09 12.64
N ASN A 31 4.92 2.77 12.70
CA ASN A 31 5.85 1.78 13.25
C ASN A 31 6.67 1.02 12.19
N PHE A 32 6.46 1.30 10.91
CA PHE A 32 7.15 0.60 9.82
C PHE A 32 7.83 1.59 8.89
N ASP A 33 9.14 1.43 8.69
CA ASP A 33 9.88 2.28 7.76
C ASP A 33 9.62 1.90 6.28
N PHE A 34 10.07 2.78 5.39
CA PHE A 34 9.86 2.62 3.94
C PHE A 34 10.52 1.35 3.39
N THR A 35 11.79 1.10 3.73
CA THR A 35 12.56 -0.04 3.22
C THR A 35 11.92 -1.36 3.64
N GLN A 36 11.60 -1.51 4.92
CA GLN A 36 10.97 -2.72 5.48
C GLN A 36 9.65 -3.04 4.77
N VAL A 37 8.86 -2.01 4.44
CA VAL A 37 7.56 -2.20 3.79
C VAL A 37 7.73 -2.57 2.32
N VAL A 38 8.62 -1.90 1.58
CA VAL A 38 8.87 -2.24 0.17
C VAL A 38 9.48 -3.63 0.04
N GLU A 39 10.45 -4.00 0.88
CA GLU A 39 11.05 -5.35 0.84
C GLU A 39 10.03 -6.44 1.16
N ARG A 40 9.15 -6.20 2.13
CA ARG A 40 8.03 -7.11 2.41
C ARG A 40 7.06 -7.19 1.23
N ALA A 41 6.77 -6.08 0.57
CA ALA A 41 5.92 -6.08 -0.62
C ALA A 41 6.56 -6.89 -1.76
N LEU A 42 7.86 -6.71 -2.01
CA LEU A 42 8.62 -7.49 -2.99
C LEU A 42 8.61 -8.99 -2.67
N ALA A 43 8.83 -9.36 -1.41
CA ALA A 43 8.81 -10.76 -0.99
C ALA A 43 7.44 -11.44 -1.19
N GLN A 44 6.35 -10.69 -1.03
CA GLN A 44 4.98 -11.19 -1.21
C GLN A 44 4.46 -11.09 -2.65
N ASN A 45 5.19 -10.39 -3.53
CA ASN A 45 4.91 -10.27 -4.96
C ASN A 45 6.16 -10.71 -5.74
N PRO A 46 6.53 -12.01 -5.70
CA PRO A 46 7.81 -12.51 -6.23
C PRO A 46 7.93 -12.39 -7.75
N THR A 47 6.81 -12.28 -8.47
CA THR A 47 6.77 -12.07 -9.91
C THR A 47 6.31 -10.64 -10.23
N PRO A 48 6.74 -10.06 -11.36
CA PRO A 48 6.27 -8.74 -11.79
C PRO A 48 4.74 -8.70 -11.87
N SER A 49 4.15 -7.87 -11.01
CA SER A 49 2.71 -7.72 -10.87
C SER A 49 2.42 -6.40 -10.17
N LYS A 50 1.23 -5.83 -10.39
CA LYS A 50 0.86 -4.57 -9.73
C LYS A 50 0.69 -4.81 -8.24
N PHE A 51 1.23 -3.92 -7.41
CA PHE A 51 0.95 -3.83 -5.98
C PHE A 51 1.12 -2.38 -5.51
N PHE A 52 0.61 -2.05 -4.32
CA PHE A 52 0.53 -0.67 -3.86
C PHE A 52 1.34 -0.45 -2.59
N VAL A 53 2.12 0.62 -2.55
CA VAL A 53 2.84 1.06 -1.35
C VAL A 53 2.40 2.47 -1.00
N LEU A 54 1.65 2.61 0.09
CA LEU A 54 1.28 3.90 0.66
C LEU A 54 2.35 4.35 1.65
N ALA A 55 3.00 5.49 1.40
CA ALA A 55 3.89 6.13 2.35
C ALA A 55 3.17 7.25 3.10
N THR A 56 3.38 7.31 4.41
CA THR A 56 2.82 8.31 5.33
C THR A 56 3.91 8.81 6.29
N GLY A 57 3.77 10.04 6.79
CA GLY A 57 4.74 10.65 7.71
C GLY A 57 6.18 10.60 7.15
N ASP A 58 7.14 10.23 8.00
CA ASP A 58 8.57 10.19 7.63
C ASP A 58 8.89 9.20 6.51
N ALA A 59 8.08 8.16 6.31
CA ALA A 59 8.30 7.19 5.25
C ALA A 59 8.16 7.81 3.84
N VAL A 60 7.50 8.96 3.72
CA VAL A 60 7.39 9.71 2.45
C VAL A 60 8.76 10.16 1.93
N ARG A 61 9.78 10.26 2.80
CA ARG A 61 11.15 10.53 2.38
C ARG A 61 11.66 9.54 1.33
N GLY A 62 11.21 8.27 1.35
CA GLY A 62 11.58 7.28 0.34
C GLY A 62 11.06 7.60 -1.06
N LEU A 63 10.01 8.42 -1.16
CA LEU A 63 9.42 8.87 -2.41
C LEU A 63 9.97 10.21 -2.91
N SER A 64 10.91 10.82 -2.18
CA SER A 64 11.46 12.12 -2.54
C SER A 64 12.45 12.05 -3.71
N VAL A 65 12.54 13.14 -4.48
CA VAL A 65 13.57 13.34 -5.53
C VAL A 65 14.98 13.45 -4.96
N VAL A 66 15.13 13.87 -3.70
CA VAL A 66 16.41 13.95 -2.98
C VAL A 66 16.60 12.84 -1.94
N ALA A 67 15.86 11.73 -2.08
CA ALA A 67 15.99 10.60 -1.18
C ALA A 67 17.44 10.05 -1.15
N PRO A 68 17.94 9.58 0.01
CA PRO A 68 19.21 8.89 0.10
C PRO A 68 19.32 7.70 -0.88
N PRO A 69 20.52 7.37 -1.39
CA PRO A 69 20.71 6.33 -2.40
C PRO A 69 20.07 4.98 -2.06
N GLU A 70 20.12 4.56 -0.79
CA GLU A 70 19.53 3.32 -0.30
C GLU A 70 18.00 3.29 -0.45
N LEU A 71 17.33 4.43 -0.22
CA LEU A 71 15.88 4.55 -0.41
C LEU A 71 15.52 4.61 -1.90
N VAL A 72 16.38 5.25 -2.71
CA VAL A 72 16.23 5.27 -4.17
C VAL A 72 16.33 3.86 -4.74
N GLU A 73 17.29 3.07 -4.29
CA GLU A 73 17.50 1.70 -4.76
C GLU A 73 16.29 0.81 -4.44
N VAL A 74 15.82 0.80 -3.19
CA VAL A 74 14.65 -0.01 -2.80
C VAL A 74 13.39 0.45 -3.53
N ARG A 75 13.19 1.77 -3.69
CA ARG A 75 12.07 2.33 -4.46
C ARG A 75 12.10 1.85 -5.91
N ASN A 76 13.25 1.96 -6.57
CA ASN A 76 13.41 1.60 -7.97
C ASN A 76 13.21 0.09 -8.20
N ARG A 77 13.69 -0.76 -7.28
CA ARG A 77 13.39 -2.20 -7.31
C ARG A 77 11.90 -2.48 -7.20
N GLY A 78 11.20 -1.77 -6.29
CA GLY A 78 9.75 -1.83 -6.18
C GLY A 78 9.05 -1.43 -7.48
N SER A 79 9.38 -0.28 -8.07
CA SER A 79 8.82 0.17 -9.35
C SER A 79 9.06 -0.84 -10.47
N ALA A 80 10.27 -1.37 -10.59
CA ALA A 80 10.61 -2.38 -11.58
C ALA A 80 9.80 -3.68 -11.40
N ARG A 81 9.28 -3.94 -10.20
CA ARG A 81 8.42 -5.09 -9.89
C ARG A 81 6.93 -4.81 -10.00
N GLY A 82 6.53 -3.56 -10.24
CA GLY A 82 5.13 -3.15 -10.42
C GLY A 82 4.54 -2.38 -9.23
N ALA A 83 5.38 -1.87 -8.32
CA ALA A 83 4.90 -0.99 -7.24
C ALA A 83 4.32 0.30 -7.81
N VAL A 84 3.09 0.60 -7.40
CA VAL A 84 2.49 1.93 -7.51
C VAL A 84 2.64 2.62 -6.15
N TYR A 85 3.33 3.75 -6.13
CA TYR A 85 3.58 4.50 -4.90
C TYR A 85 2.49 5.54 -4.65
N LEU A 86 1.94 5.52 -3.45
CA LEU A 86 0.83 6.35 -3.03
C LEU A 86 1.25 7.27 -1.87
N VAL A 87 0.66 8.45 -1.78
CA VAL A 87 0.73 9.35 -0.60
C VAL A 87 -0.64 9.90 -0.25
N CYS A 88 -0.91 10.13 1.03
CA CYS A 88 -2.16 10.74 1.45
C CYS A 88 -2.19 12.23 1.07
N ARG A 89 -3.22 12.65 0.33
CA ARG A 89 -3.42 14.05 -0.09
C ARG A 89 -3.48 15.01 1.10
N ARG A 90 -4.07 14.58 2.22
CA ARG A 90 -4.11 15.37 3.46
C ARG A 90 -2.71 15.81 3.92
N ASP A 91 -1.72 14.94 3.77
CA ASP A 91 -0.36 15.23 4.26
C ASP A 91 0.36 16.25 3.33
N ILE A 92 0.04 16.25 2.02
CA ILE A 92 0.43 17.32 1.09
C ILE A 92 -0.24 18.63 1.47
N GLU A 93 -1.56 18.61 1.73
CA GLU A 93 -2.35 19.81 2.05
C GLU A 93 -1.96 20.45 3.38
N ARG A 94 -1.43 19.65 4.31
CA ARG A 94 -0.84 20.13 5.58
C ARG A 94 0.61 20.57 5.46
N GLU A 95 1.15 20.60 4.24
CA GLU A 95 2.53 20.98 3.93
C GLU A 95 3.59 20.13 4.65
N VAL A 96 3.27 18.88 5.00
CA VAL A 96 4.26 17.94 5.54
C VAL A 96 5.32 17.63 4.48
N PHE A 97 4.92 17.63 3.21
CA PHE A 97 5.77 17.50 2.03
C PHE A 97 5.09 18.19 0.83
N ARG A 98 5.85 18.65 -0.16
CA ARG A 98 5.28 19.23 -1.39
C ARG A 98 5.29 18.21 -2.52
N VAL A 99 4.31 18.31 -3.42
CA VAL A 99 4.25 17.46 -4.62
C VAL A 99 5.53 17.57 -5.47
N SER A 100 6.10 18.78 -5.55
CA SER A 100 7.36 19.06 -6.25
C SER A 100 8.55 18.28 -5.71
N ASP A 101 8.48 17.82 -4.46
CA ASP A 101 9.57 17.15 -3.77
C ASP A 101 9.53 15.63 -3.99
N LEU A 102 8.46 15.12 -4.63
CA LEU A 102 8.23 13.71 -4.90
C LEU A 102 8.63 13.34 -6.33
N VAL A 103 9.07 12.10 -6.50
CA VAL A 103 9.35 11.57 -7.85
C VAL A 103 8.08 11.50 -8.69
N SER A 104 8.25 11.63 -10.01
CA SER A 104 7.15 11.47 -10.96
C SER A 104 6.47 10.10 -10.81
N GLY A 105 5.15 10.07 -10.97
CA GLY A 105 4.33 8.85 -10.87
C GLY A 105 3.85 8.51 -9.46
N VAL A 106 4.20 9.27 -8.42
CA VAL A 106 3.59 9.13 -7.10
C VAL A 106 2.15 9.64 -7.14
N VAL A 107 1.21 8.80 -6.70
CA VAL A 107 -0.23 9.06 -6.78
C VAL A 107 -0.72 9.61 -5.46
N GLN A 108 -1.42 10.74 -5.51
CA GLN A 108 -2.06 11.34 -4.35
C GLN A 108 -3.43 10.73 -4.14
N VAL A 109 -3.69 10.24 -2.93
CA VAL A 109 -4.95 9.56 -2.59
C VAL A 109 -5.68 10.29 -1.47
N LYS A 110 -6.98 10.49 -1.64
CA LYS A 110 -7.86 11.08 -0.61
C LYS A 110 -8.18 10.06 0.50
N GLY A 111 -8.46 10.56 1.71
CA GLY A 111 -9.10 9.79 2.78
C GLY A 111 -10.61 9.63 2.55
N TRP A 112 -11.39 9.39 3.61
CA TRP A 112 -12.85 9.45 3.54
C TRP A 112 -13.33 10.90 3.42
N PRO A 113 -14.42 11.16 2.68
CA PRO A 113 -15.04 12.47 2.70
C PRO A 113 -15.76 12.69 4.04
N PRO A 114 -16.07 13.94 4.41
CA PRO A 114 -16.85 14.23 5.61
C PRO A 114 -18.20 13.50 5.62
N PRO A 115 -18.74 13.12 6.79
CA PRO A 115 -20.06 12.50 6.89
C PRO A 115 -21.14 13.34 6.18
N GLY A 116 -21.98 12.69 5.37
CA GLY A 116 -23.03 13.35 4.59
C GLY A 116 -22.56 13.92 3.23
N SER A 117 -21.28 13.83 2.89
CA SER A 117 -20.78 14.19 1.56
C SER A 117 -21.27 13.24 0.47
N SER A 118 -21.56 13.79 -0.71
CA SER A 118 -21.92 13.05 -1.92
C SER A 118 -20.75 12.85 -2.89
N GLU A 119 -19.51 13.06 -2.43
CA GLU A 119 -18.30 12.94 -3.27
C GLU A 119 -18.00 11.49 -3.71
N LEU A 120 -18.38 10.51 -2.90
CA LEU A 120 -18.29 9.09 -3.24
C LEU A 120 -19.63 8.62 -3.82
N PRO A 121 -19.65 8.10 -5.07
CA PRO A 121 -20.85 7.47 -5.62
C PRO A 121 -21.29 6.25 -4.82
N ALA A 122 -22.59 5.95 -4.82
CA ALA A 122 -23.13 4.80 -4.10
C ALA A 122 -22.53 3.48 -4.60
N GLY A 123 -22.18 2.58 -3.68
CA GLY A 123 -21.66 1.24 -3.99
C GLY A 123 -20.19 1.18 -4.39
N THR A 124 -19.44 2.28 -4.28
CA THR A 124 -18.02 2.34 -4.63
C THR A 124 -17.21 3.18 -3.64
N ASN A 125 -15.93 2.84 -3.47
CA ASN A 125 -14.96 3.59 -2.67
C ASN A 125 -14.05 4.52 -3.51
N TYR A 126 -14.39 4.68 -4.79
CA TYR A 126 -13.71 5.57 -5.73
C TYR A 126 -14.38 6.95 -5.78
N TYR A 127 -13.57 8.01 -5.78
CA TYR A 127 -14.04 9.34 -6.12
C TYR A 127 -14.26 9.48 -7.63
N ARG A 128 -15.15 10.38 -8.03
CA ARG A 128 -15.34 10.71 -9.45
C ARG A 128 -14.04 11.26 -10.04
N GLY A 129 -13.58 10.65 -11.14
CA GLY A 129 -12.39 11.09 -11.89
C GLY A 129 -11.06 10.53 -11.38
N GLU A 130 -11.06 9.69 -10.34
CA GLU A 130 -9.85 8.93 -10.01
C GLU A 130 -9.55 7.89 -11.09
N ASP A 131 -8.27 7.73 -11.41
CA ASP A 131 -7.80 6.70 -12.32
C ASP A 131 -7.75 5.34 -11.59
N ALA A 132 -8.72 4.48 -11.91
CA ALA A 132 -8.80 3.13 -11.36
C ALA A 132 -7.54 2.30 -11.63
N SER A 133 -6.77 2.60 -12.69
CA SER A 133 -5.53 1.89 -12.99
C SER A 133 -4.43 2.10 -11.95
N THR A 134 -4.53 3.15 -11.14
CA THR A 134 -3.53 3.55 -10.13
C THR A 134 -3.95 3.24 -8.69
N LEU A 135 -5.09 2.59 -8.50
CA LEU A 135 -5.68 2.30 -7.20
C LEU A 135 -6.04 0.81 -7.07
N PRO A 136 -6.16 0.27 -5.84
CA PRO A 136 -6.61 -1.10 -5.63
C PRO A 136 -8.05 -1.31 -6.11
N ASP A 137 -8.24 -2.28 -7.02
CA ASP A 137 -9.57 -2.71 -7.52
C ASP A 137 -10.45 -3.33 -6.42
N SER A 138 -9.82 -3.85 -5.36
CA SER A 138 -10.54 -4.40 -4.21
C SER A 138 -11.16 -3.30 -3.36
N ASN A 139 -12.49 -3.32 -3.22
CA ASN A 139 -13.23 -2.44 -2.32
C ASN A 139 -12.70 -2.51 -0.88
N GLU A 140 -12.23 -3.67 -0.41
CA GLU A 140 -11.64 -3.80 0.93
C GLU A 140 -10.30 -3.06 1.04
N LEU A 141 -9.41 -3.25 0.06
CA LEU A 141 -8.12 -2.57 0.04
C LEU A 141 -8.30 -1.06 -0.12
N LEU A 142 -9.25 -0.65 -0.96
CA LEU A 142 -9.57 0.76 -1.14
C LEU A 142 -10.16 1.35 0.15
N ARG A 143 -11.06 0.63 0.84
CA ARG A 143 -11.57 1.02 2.16
C ARG A 143 -10.43 1.22 3.16
N ARG A 144 -9.48 0.28 3.22
CA ARG A 144 -8.28 0.37 4.07
C ARG A 144 -7.40 1.57 3.70
N LEU A 145 -7.19 1.81 2.40
CA LEU A 145 -6.45 2.97 1.90
C LEU A 145 -7.07 4.28 2.38
N ARG A 146 -8.38 4.47 2.16
CA ARG A 146 -9.11 5.67 2.59
C ARG A 146 -9.06 5.87 4.09
N SER A 147 -9.30 4.80 4.86
CA SER A 147 -9.20 4.87 6.32
C SER A 147 -7.80 5.26 6.80
N THR A 148 -6.75 4.84 6.10
CA THR A 148 -5.37 5.22 6.45
C THR A 148 -5.09 6.70 6.16
N CYS A 149 -5.71 7.26 5.12
CA CYS A 149 -5.53 8.66 4.71
C CYS A 149 -6.55 9.64 5.30
N SER A 150 -7.41 9.19 6.21
CA SER A 150 -8.41 10.03 6.90
C SER A 150 -7.80 10.72 8.13
#